data_AF-A0A7S4FFM7-F1
#
_entry.id   AF-A0A7S4FFM7-F1
#
_cell.length_a   1.000
_cell.length_b   1.000
_cell.length_c   1.000
_cell.angle_alpha   90.00
_cell.angle_beta   90.00
_cell.angle_gamma   90.00
#
_symmetry.space_group_name_H-M   'P 1'
#
loop_
_entity.id
_entity.type
_entity.pdbx_description
1 polymer ?
#
loop_
_entity_poly.entity_id
_entity_poly.type
_entity_poly.pdbx_seq_one_letter_code
_entity_poly.pdbx_strand_id
1 'polypeptide(L)'
;SKAIPLAGVSVMRSSRPLSIALVGANGKCILTIACGDKQEHATWLEALQGATRTPKSDAVAKEEGVGPEDYAKIRDIGKGSFGKVVKVQEKATGQVYAMKVMQKDVVMQKQLVKLVMTETAVLRQLDHPFVIKMHASFQTADRLFFLFDFHSGGSLAQHVERRGALSEASARFYAAEITLALLYLHGRGIMHRDLKLGNVLLDC
;
A
#
# COMPACT_ATOMS: atom_id res chain seq x y z
N SER A 1 21.11 3.11 -12.81
CA SER A 1 20.49 3.63 -11.58
C SER A 1 20.57 2.55 -10.51
N LYS A 2 21.11 2.86 -9.33
CA LYS A 2 21.31 1.86 -8.28
C LYS A 2 19.94 1.46 -7.71
N ALA A 3 19.61 0.17 -7.79
CA ALA A 3 18.44 -0.40 -7.13
C ALA A 3 18.61 -0.16 -5.61
N ILE A 4 17.63 0.49 -5.00
CA ILE A 4 17.55 0.61 -3.54
C ILE A 4 17.42 -0.83 -3.02
N PRO A 5 18.35 -1.33 -2.19
CA PRO A 5 18.19 -2.64 -1.56
C PRO A 5 16.90 -2.59 -0.74
N LEU A 6 16.07 -3.63 -0.83
CA LEU A 6 14.86 -3.74 -0.01
C LEU A 6 15.23 -3.43 1.45
N ALA A 7 14.63 -2.37 2.00
CA ALA A 7 14.84 -1.92 3.36
C ALA A 7 14.33 -2.97 4.36
N GLY A 8 15.13 -4.00 4.61
CA GLY A 8 14.89 -5.01 5.63
C GLY A 8 13.69 -5.94 5.40
N VAL A 9 13.15 -6.03 4.19
CA VAL A 9 11.99 -6.89 3.88
C VAL A 9 12.49 -8.20 3.29
N SER A 10 12.06 -9.33 3.81
CA SER A 10 12.43 -10.67 3.32
C SER A 10 11.22 -11.36 2.69
N VAL A 11 11.46 -12.05 1.59
CA VAL A 11 10.47 -12.92 0.95
C VAL A 11 10.69 -14.33 1.49
N MET A 12 9.67 -14.89 2.12
CA MET A 12 9.72 -16.23 2.71
C MET A 12 8.63 -17.12 2.13
N ARG A 13 8.93 -18.42 2.06
CA ARG A 13 7.90 -19.43 1.78
C ARG A 13 6.99 -19.54 2.99
N SER A 14 5.68 -19.48 2.77
CA SER A 14 4.71 -19.72 3.83
C SER A 14 4.51 -21.22 4.04
N SER A 15 4.04 -21.60 5.24
CA SER A 15 3.65 -22.98 5.57
C SER A 15 2.54 -23.52 4.68
N ARG A 16 1.72 -22.63 4.10
CA ARG A 16 0.65 -23.02 3.18
C ARG A 16 1.19 -23.28 1.77
N PRO A 17 0.75 -24.35 1.09
CA PRO A 17 1.14 -24.62 -0.29
C PRO A 17 0.75 -23.46 -1.20
N LEU A 18 1.59 -23.18 -2.21
CA LEU A 18 1.40 -22.10 -3.19
C LEU A 18 1.22 -20.71 -2.55
N SER A 19 1.99 -20.39 -1.50
CA SER A 19 1.92 -19.07 -0.87
C SER A 19 3.27 -18.47 -0.52
N ILE A 20 3.33 -17.14 -0.62
CA ILE A 20 4.53 -16.32 -0.46
C ILE A 20 4.24 -15.31 0.64
N ALA A 21 5.07 -15.30 1.69
CA ALA A 21 4.97 -14.34 2.78
C ALA A 21 5.99 -13.21 2.56
N LEU A 22 5.52 -11.98 2.66
CA LEU A 22 6.35 -10.79 2.75
C LEU A 22 6.53 -10.45 4.23
N VAL A 23 7.76 -10.40 4.70
CA VAL A 23 8.07 -10.21 6.13
C VAL A 23 8.98 -9.00 6.31
N GLY A 24 8.63 -8.15 7.27
CA GLY A 24 9.45 -6.98 7.61
C GLY A 24 10.71 -7.35 8.39
N ALA A 25 11.57 -6.36 8.62
CA ALA A 25 12.84 -6.55 9.34
C ALA A 25 12.65 -7.02 10.80
N ASN A 26 11.48 -6.75 11.36
CA ASN A 26 11.05 -7.14 12.70
C ASN A 26 10.47 -8.56 12.78
N GLY A 27 10.49 -9.32 11.68
CA GLY A 27 9.92 -10.67 11.62
C GLY A 27 8.39 -10.73 11.52
N LYS A 28 7.68 -9.59 11.49
CA LYS A 28 6.21 -9.58 11.32
C LYS A 28 5.82 -9.76 9.86
N CYS A 29 4.79 -10.59 9.64
CA CYS A 29 4.14 -10.72 8.34
C CYS A 29 3.53 -9.38 7.94
N ILE A 30 3.90 -8.89 6.75
CA ILE A 30 3.37 -7.67 6.14
C ILE A 30 2.18 -8.05 5.27
N LEU A 31 2.34 -9.09 4.45
CA LEU A 31 1.33 -9.61 3.55
C LEU A 31 1.68 -11.05 3.18
N THR A 32 0.72 -11.96 3.28
CA THR A 32 0.80 -13.27 2.63
C THR A 32 0.04 -13.24 1.32
N ILE A 33 0.65 -13.76 0.25
CA ILE A 33 0.05 -13.94 -1.07
C ILE A 33 -0.21 -15.43 -1.26
N ALA A 34 -1.43 -15.79 -1.62
CA ALA A 34 -1.85 -17.13 -1.93
C ALA A 34 -2.10 -17.16 -3.44
N CYS A 35 -1.48 -18.12 -4.10
CA CYS A 35 -1.55 -18.29 -5.53
C CYS A 35 -2.56 -19.40 -5.85
N GLY A 36 -3.36 -19.20 -6.89
CA GLY A 36 -4.35 -20.18 -7.36
C GLY A 36 -3.70 -21.41 -7.99
N ASP A 37 -2.52 -21.24 -8.59
CA ASP A 37 -1.79 -22.34 -9.25
C ASP A 37 -0.26 -22.19 -9.16
N LYS A 38 0.45 -23.20 -9.68
CA LYS A 38 1.91 -23.26 -9.71
C LYS A 38 2.54 -22.18 -10.61
N GLN A 39 1.84 -21.78 -11.67
CA GLN A 39 2.34 -20.82 -12.66
C GLN A 39 2.31 -19.40 -12.09
N GLU A 40 1.20 -19.02 -11.47
CA GLU A 40 1.07 -17.79 -10.69
C GLU A 40 2.17 -17.75 -9.62
N HIS A 41 2.29 -18.82 -8.83
CA HIS A 41 3.31 -18.89 -7.77
C HIS A 41 4.74 -18.71 -8.29
N ALA A 42 5.09 -19.34 -9.42
CA ALA A 42 6.41 -19.16 -10.04
C ALA A 42 6.63 -17.71 -10.50
N THR A 43 5.62 -17.10 -11.14
CA THR A 43 5.67 -15.72 -11.62
C THR A 43 5.91 -14.72 -10.47
N TRP A 44 5.19 -14.89 -9.35
CA TRP A 44 5.39 -14.05 -8.17
C TRP A 44 6.79 -14.26 -7.57
N LEU A 45 7.26 -15.51 -7.46
CA LEU A 45 8.61 -15.77 -6.95
C LEU A 45 9.70 -15.16 -7.84
N GLU A 46 9.64 -15.36 -9.15
CA GLU A 46 10.62 -14.82 -10.11
C GLU A 46 10.69 -13.29 -10.04
N ALA A 47 9.53 -12.63 -10.02
CA ALA A 47 9.48 -11.17 -9.89
C ALA A 47 10.10 -10.65 -8.57
N LEU A 48 10.14 -11.50 -7.53
CA LEU A 48 10.67 -11.18 -6.21
C LEU A 48 12.11 -11.64 -5.99
N GLN A 49 12.63 -12.58 -6.79
CA GLN A 49 14.01 -13.09 -6.70
C GLN A 49 15.06 -11.98 -6.91
N GLY A 50 14.72 -10.93 -7.67
CA GLY A 50 15.58 -9.75 -7.84
C GLY A 50 15.53 -8.74 -6.69
N ALA A 51 14.91 -9.06 -5.55
CA ALA A 51 14.63 -8.08 -4.49
C ALA A 51 15.33 -8.36 -3.14
N THR A 52 15.61 -9.62 -2.74
CA THR A 52 16.30 -9.89 -1.44
C THR A 52 16.93 -11.27 -1.28
N ARG A 53 17.90 -11.34 -0.36
CA ARG A 53 18.47 -12.56 0.24
C ARG A 53 17.38 -13.47 0.80
N THR A 54 17.44 -14.75 0.47
CA THR A 54 16.64 -15.82 1.06
C THR A 54 17.20 -16.23 2.42
N PRO A 55 16.48 -16.03 3.54
CA PRO A 55 16.80 -16.75 4.76
C PRO A 55 16.41 -18.22 4.57
N LYS A 56 17.27 -19.15 4.99
CA LYS A 56 16.89 -20.56 5.15
C LYS A 56 15.94 -20.65 6.35
N SER A 57 14.70 -21.06 6.05
CA SER A 57 13.64 -21.52 6.96
C SER A 57 13.36 -20.68 8.22
N ASP A 58 12.15 -20.12 8.29
CA ASP A 58 11.15 -20.51 9.28
C ASP A 58 9.77 -20.19 8.70
N ALA A 59 8.82 -21.12 8.80
CA ALA A 59 7.51 -20.95 8.20
C ALA A 59 6.72 -19.88 8.97
N VAL A 60 6.23 -18.86 8.27
CA VAL A 60 5.45 -17.77 8.91
C VAL A 60 4.08 -18.31 9.32
N ALA A 61 3.68 -18.01 10.56
CA ALA A 61 2.40 -18.41 11.14
C ALA A 61 1.21 -17.71 10.46
N LYS A 62 0.03 -18.34 10.60
CA LYS A 62 -1.28 -17.94 10.07
C LYS A 62 -1.64 -16.51 10.53
N GLU A 63 -1.86 -15.57 9.60
CA GLU A 63 -2.67 -14.39 9.92
C GLU A 63 -4.13 -14.85 9.99
N GLU A 64 -4.65 -15.00 11.21
CA GLU A 64 -6.10 -15.01 11.46
C GLU A 64 -6.54 -13.58 11.74
N GLY A 65 -7.62 -13.12 11.09
CA GLY A 65 -8.52 -12.17 11.74
C GLY A 65 -9.14 -11.04 10.91
N VAL A 66 -8.63 -10.68 9.72
CA VAL A 66 -9.20 -9.54 8.97
C VAL A 66 -9.20 -9.80 7.46
N GLY A 67 -10.38 -9.81 6.86
CA GLY A 67 -10.63 -9.99 5.43
C GLY A 67 -11.51 -8.89 4.85
N PRO A 68 -11.70 -8.87 3.51
CA PRO A 68 -12.60 -7.90 2.87
C PRO A 68 -14.05 -7.97 3.39
N GLU A 69 -14.48 -9.14 3.88
CA GLU A 69 -15.79 -9.40 4.46
C GLU A 69 -16.07 -8.60 5.75
N ASP A 70 -15.03 -8.13 6.46
CA ASP A 70 -15.18 -7.33 7.67
C ASP A 70 -15.54 -5.86 7.38
N TYR A 71 -15.57 -5.49 6.09
CA TYR A 71 -15.78 -4.11 5.64
C TYR A 71 -17.02 -4.01 4.75
N ALA A 72 -17.94 -3.12 5.13
CA ALA A 72 -19.07 -2.74 4.30
C ALA A 72 -18.66 -1.65 3.30
N LYS A 73 -18.88 -1.90 2.00
CA LYS A 73 -18.65 -0.88 0.97
C LYS A 73 -19.70 0.24 1.08
N ILE A 74 -19.24 1.48 1.17
CA ILE A 74 -20.09 2.67 1.11
C ILE A 74 -20.22 3.17 -0.33
N ARG A 75 -19.09 3.54 -0.96
CA ARG A 75 -19.08 4.05 -2.35
C ARG A 75 -17.71 3.94 -3.01
N ASP A 76 -17.66 3.97 -4.33
CA ASP A 76 -16.40 4.11 -5.06
C ASP A 76 -15.92 5.57 -4.97
N ILE A 77 -14.64 5.80 -4.66
CA ILE A 77 -14.05 7.14 -4.48
C ILE A 77 -12.88 7.44 -5.42
N GLY A 78 -12.37 6.43 -6.12
CA GLY A 78 -11.33 6.61 -7.13
C GLY A 78 -11.21 5.42 -8.07
N LYS A 79 -10.74 5.68 -9.29
CA LYS A 79 -10.38 4.64 -10.26
C LYS A 79 -8.91 4.86 -10.62
N GLY A 80 -8.13 3.78 -10.58
CA GLY A 80 -6.73 3.78 -10.96
C GLY A 80 -6.47 2.79 -12.10
N SER A 81 -5.26 2.83 -12.65
CA SER A 81 -4.80 1.93 -13.72
C SER A 81 -4.82 0.44 -13.36
N PHE A 82 -4.94 0.11 -12.06
CA PHE A 82 -4.82 -1.26 -11.54
C PHE A 82 -6.06 -1.73 -10.79
N GLY A 83 -7.09 -0.89 -10.71
CA GLY A 83 -8.31 -1.18 -9.98
C GLY A 83 -9.01 0.08 -9.48
N LYS A 84 -9.50 0.03 -8.24
CA LYS A 84 -10.34 1.11 -7.69
C LYS A 84 -10.06 1.35 -6.22
N VAL A 85 -10.39 2.53 -5.76
CA VAL A 85 -10.40 2.90 -4.35
C VAL A 85 -11.85 3.07 -3.93
N VAL A 86 -12.22 2.40 -2.84
CA VAL A 86 -13.59 2.41 -2.30
C VAL A 86 -13.58 2.91 -0.87
N LYS A 87 -14.55 3.76 -0.52
CA LYS A 87 -14.84 4.11 0.86
C LYS A 87 -15.55 2.93 1.50
N VAL A 88 -15.03 2.46 2.63
CA VAL A 88 -15.57 1.33 3.37
C VAL A 88 -15.77 1.70 4.84
N GLN A 89 -16.60 0.93 5.52
CA GLN A 89 -16.78 0.99 6.95
C GLN A 89 -16.47 -0.38 7.56
N GLU A 90 -15.61 -0.41 8.57
CA GLU A 90 -15.36 -1.62 9.36
C GLU A 90 -16.63 -1.95 10.16
N LYS A 91 -17.12 -3.18 10.03
CA LYS A 91 -18.40 -3.60 10.64
C LYS A 91 -18.34 -3.60 12.16
N ALA A 92 -17.19 -3.96 12.74
CA ALA A 92 -17.02 -4.09 14.18
C ALA A 92 -16.97 -2.73 14.90
N THR A 93 -16.29 -1.75 14.31
CA THR A 93 -16.00 -0.45 14.97
C THR A 93 -16.82 0.70 14.41
N GLY A 94 -17.39 0.55 13.21
CA GLY A 94 -17.99 1.66 12.47
C GLY A 94 -16.97 2.64 11.88
N GLN A 95 -15.66 2.39 12.03
CA GLN A 95 -14.60 3.26 11.53
C GLN A 95 -14.57 3.24 10.00
N VAL A 96 -14.32 4.41 9.42
CA VAL A 96 -14.31 4.62 7.96
C VAL A 96 -12.89 4.60 7.42
N TYR A 97 -12.69 3.90 6.30
CA TYR A 97 -11.40 3.74 5.64
C TYR A 97 -11.50 3.88 4.11
N ALA A 98 -10.35 4.08 3.48
CA ALA A 98 -10.18 3.98 2.04
C ALA A 98 -9.53 2.63 1.71
N MET A 99 -10.23 1.79 0.95
CA MET A 99 -9.72 0.48 0.54
C MET A 99 -9.33 0.51 -0.94
N LYS A 100 -8.04 0.34 -1.24
CA LYS A 100 -7.54 0.17 -2.60
C LYS A 100 -7.62 -1.31 -2.97
N VAL A 101 -8.33 -1.61 -4.06
CA VAL A 101 -8.54 -2.96 -4.58
C VAL A 101 -7.82 -3.10 -5.92
N MET A 102 -6.91 -4.07 -6.02
CA MET A 102 -6.13 -4.36 -7.23
C MET A 102 -6.35 -5.79 -7.69
N GLN A 103 -6.40 -6.02 -9.01
CA GLN A 103 -6.50 -7.37 -9.58
C GLN A 103 -5.10 -7.97 -9.74
N LYS A 104 -4.90 -9.22 -9.27
CA LYS A 104 -3.60 -9.89 -9.34
C LYS A 104 -3.12 -10.06 -10.79
N ASP A 105 -4.01 -10.48 -11.68
CA ASP A 105 -3.69 -10.66 -13.11
C ASP A 105 -3.17 -9.39 -13.75
N VAL A 106 -3.80 -8.24 -13.45
CA VAL A 106 -3.35 -6.94 -13.97
C VAL A 106 -1.97 -6.56 -13.42
N VAL A 107 -1.70 -6.84 -12.13
CA VAL A 107 -0.39 -6.60 -11.51
C VAL A 107 0.68 -7.46 -12.16
N MET A 108 0.40 -8.73 -12.43
CA MET A 108 1.31 -9.67 -13.10
C MET A 108 1.57 -9.28 -14.55
N GLN A 109 0.51 -9.04 -15.34
CA GLN A 109 0.62 -8.67 -16.76
C GLN A 109 1.44 -7.38 -16.96
N LYS A 110 1.34 -6.43 -16.02
CA LYS A 110 2.10 -5.18 -16.07
C LYS A 110 3.47 -5.27 -15.40
N GLN A 111 3.88 -6.44 -14.93
CA GLN A 111 5.18 -6.68 -14.26
C GLN A 111 5.39 -5.79 -13.03
N LEU A 112 4.32 -5.48 -12.30
CA LEU A 112 4.34 -4.55 -11.15
C LEU A 112 4.46 -5.25 -9.79
N VAL A 113 4.56 -6.58 -9.78
CA VAL A 113 4.68 -7.40 -8.58
C VAL A 113 5.70 -6.82 -7.59
N LYS A 114 6.94 -6.59 -8.05
CA LYS A 114 8.02 -6.05 -7.21
C LYS A 114 7.68 -4.66 -6.66
N LEU A 115 7.08 -3.80 -7.49
CA LEU A 115 6.71 -2.44 -7.08
C LEU A 115 5.66 -2.48 -5.98
N VAL A 116 4.56 -3.21 -6.20
CA VAL A 116 3.46 -3.34 -5.23
C VAL A 116 3.96 -3.90 -3.90
N MET A 117 4.78 -4.94 -3.95
CA MET A 117 5.34 -5.55 -2.73
C MET A 117 6.27 -4.60 -1.98
N THR A 118 7.14 -3.90 -2.70
CA THR A 118 8.04 -2.90 -2.10
C THR A 118 7.25 -1.75 -1.48
N GLU A 119 6.25 -1.21 -2.19
CA GLU A 119 5.39 -0.12 -1.73
C GLU A 119 4.62 -0.53 -0.47
N THR A 120 4.01 -1.72 -0.47
CA THR A 120 3.30 -2.28 0.69
C THR A 120 4.23 -2.37 1.90
N ALA A 121 5.44 -2.89 1.70
CA ALA A 121 6.38 -3.10 2.78
C ALA A 121 6.88 -1.79 3.40
N VAL A 122 7.12 -0.79 2.55
CA VAL A 122 7.51 0.55 2.97
C VAL A 122 6.36 1.20 3.72
N LEU A 123 5.16 1.24 3.14
CA LEU A 123 3.99 1.92 3.71
C LEU A 123 3.57 1.34 5.07
N ARG A 124 3.71 0.03 5.33
CA ARG A 124 3.41 -0.56 6.65
C ARG A 124 4.33 -0.06 7.77
N GLN A 125 5.49 0.49 7.44
CA GLN A 125 6.49 0.95 8.40
C GLN A 125 6.46 2.47 8.61
N LEU A 126 5.61 3.19 7.86
CA LEU A 126 5.51 4.63 7.99
C LEU A 126 4.47 5.00 9.04
N ASP A 127 4.84 5.91 9.93
CA ASP A 127 3.95 6.49 10.92
C ASP A 127 4.35 7.96 11.09
N HIS A 128 3.61 8.83 10.42
CA HIS A 128 3.85 10.28 10.43
C HIS A 128 2.53 11.00 10.11
N PRO A 129 2.18 12.10 10.80
CA PRO A 129 0.88 12.77 10.66
C PRO A 129 0.58 13.23 9.22
N PHE A 130 1.61 13.54 8.43
CA PHE A 130 1.47 14.01 7.05
C PHE A 130 1.82 12.95 5.99
N VAL A 131 1.85 11.67 6.39
CA VAL A 131 2.00 10.53 5.47
C VAL A 131 0.83 9.58 5.69
N ILE A 132 0.14 9.21 4.61
CA ILE A 132 -1.03 8.33 4.71
C ILE A 132 -0.68 7.01 5.40
N LYS A 133 -1.46 6.63 6.41
CA LYS A 133 -1.26 5.40 7.15
C LYS A 133 -1.92 4.23 6.44
N MET A 134 -1.19 3.11 6.34
CA MET A 134 -1.75 1.83 5.92
C MET A 134 -1.99 0.94 7.13
N HIS A 135 -3.26 0.65 7.41
CA HIS A 135 -3.69 -0.13 8.58
C HIS A 135 -3.53 -1.62 8.35
N ALA A 136 -3.98 -2.09 7.19
CA ALA A 136 -4.03 -3.50 6.86
C ALA A 136 -3.80 -3.75 5.37
N SER A 137 -3.35 -4.96 5.06
CA SER A 137 -3.29 -5.47 3.70
C SER A 137 -3.67 -6.94 3.71
N PHE A 138 -4.58 -7.33 2.84
CA PHE A 138 -5.09 -8.70 2.71
C PHE A 138 -5.40 -9.01 1.25
N GLN A 139 -5.86 -10.24 0.98
CA GLN A 139 -6.06 -10.72 -0.39
C GLN A 139 -7.19 -11.75 -0.47
N THR A 140 -7.75 -11.88 -1.67
CA THR A 140 -8.58 -13.00 -2.10
C THR A 140 -7.82 -13.83 -3.13
N ALA A 141 -8.46 -14.83 -3.73
CA ALA A 141 -7.89 -15.58 -4.84
C ALA A 141 -7.42 -14.65 -5.98
N ASP A 142 -8.22 -13.65 -6.35
CA ASP A 142 -8.05 -12.81 -7.55
C ASP A 142 -7.57 -11.37 -7.26
N ARG A 143 -7.59 -10.92 -6.00
CA ARG A 143 -7.37 -9.50 -5.65
C ARG A 143 -6.44 -9.28 -4.47
N LEU A 144 -5.80 -8.11 -4.48
CA LEU A 144 -5.09 -7.52 -3.35
C LEU A 144 -5.89 -6.33 -2.81
N PHE A 145 -5.88 -6.17 -1.50
CA PHE A 145 -6.59 -5.12 -0.79
C PHE A 145 -5.64 -4.40 0.18
N PHE A 146 -5.71 -3.08 0.18
CA PHE A 146 -4.90 -2.23 1.05
C PHE A 146 -5.82 -1.22 1.72
N LEU A 147 -5.79 -1.17 3.05
CA LEU A 147 -6.66 -0.34 3.88
C LEU A 147 -5.89 0.87 4.39
N PHE A 148 -6.37 2.06 4.06
CA PHE A 148 -5.76 3.34 4.40
C PHE A 148 -6.73 4.24 5.17
N ASP A 149 -6.18 5.25 5.82
CA ASP A 149 -6.99 6.38 6.34
C ASP A 149 -7.87 6.98 5.24
N PHE A 150 -9.12 7.26 5.59
CA PHE A 150 -10.04 7.99 4.71
C PHE A 150 -10.04 9.48 5.06
N HIS A 151 -9.65 10.29 4.08
CA HIS A 151 -9.62 11.75 4.20
C HIS A 151 -10.79 12.34 3.38
N SER A 152 -11.74 13.00 4.06
CA SER A 152 -12.99 13.49 3.44
C SER A 152 -12.85 14.73 2.58
N GLY A 153 -11.79 15.53 2.75
CA GLY A 153 -11.58 16.79 2.04
C GLY A 153 -11.25 16.65 0.56
N GLY A 154 -10.99 15.41 0.10
CA GLY A 154 -10.59 15.10 -1.27
C GLY A 154 -9.13 15.45 -1.53
N SER A 155 -8.74 15.53 -2.80
CA SER A 155 -7.37 15.89 -3.16
C SER A 155 -7.17 17.40 -3.23
N LEU A 156 -5.94 17.84 -3.01
CA LEU A 156 -5.55 19.24 -3.18
C LEU A 156 -5.79 19.69 -4.63
N ALA A 157 -5.62 18.81 -5.62
CA ALA A 157 -5.98 19.09 -7.02
C ALA A 157 -7.46 19.48 -7.16
N GLN A 158 -8.38 18.73 -6.56
CA GLN A 158 -9.81 19.06 -6.57
C GLN A 158 -10.10 20.37 -5.84
N HIS A 159 -9.33 20.68 -4.78
CA HIS A 159 -9.46 21.94 -4.07
C HIS A 159 -9.04 23.14 -4.94
N VAL A 160 -7.92 23.02 -5.65
CA VAL A 160 -7.43 24.04 -6.59
C VAL A 160 -8.39 24.19 -7.76
N GLU A 161 -8.88 23.10 -8.34
CA GLU A 161 -9.86 23.14 -9.44
C GLU A 161 -11.13 23.90 -9.06
N ARG A 162 -11.65 23.69 -7.83
CA ARG A 162 -12.85 24.40 -7.35
C ARG A 162 -12.61 25.88 -7.04
N ARG A 163 -11.41 26.27 -6.60
CA ARG A 163 -11.10 27.64 -6.15
C ARG A 163 -10.30 28.48 -7.16
N GLY A 164 -9.87 27.87 -8.26
CA GLY A 164 -8.97 28.47 -9.26
C GLY A 164 -7.51 28.47 -8.82
N ALA A 165 -7.20 29.10 -7.69
CA ALA A 165 -5.83 29.16 -7.14
C ALA A 165 -5.82 29.09 -5.61
N LEU A 166 -4.68 28.69 -5.05
CA LEU A 166 -4.43 28.80 -3.61
C LEU A 166 -3.99 30.22 -3.27
N SER A 167 -4.48 30.73 -2.14
CA SER A 167 -3.87 31.92 -1.53
C SER A 167 -2.44 31.62 -1.12
N GLU A 168 -1.57 32.64 -1.04
CA GLU A 168 -0.20 32.47 -0.58
C GLU A 168 -0.14 31.83 0.81
N ALA A 169 -1.05 32.22 1.71
CA ALA A 169 -1.15 31.66 3.06
C ALA A 169 -1.48 30.16 3.03
N SER A 170 -2.45 29.74 2.21
CA SER A 170 -2.81 28.32 2.04
C SER A 170 -1.68 27.52 1.40
N ALA A 171 -1.04 28.08 0.36
CA ALA A 171 0.09 27.44 -0.30
C ALA A 171 1.26 27.22 0.67
N ARG A 172 1.56 28.23 1.50
CA ARG A 172 2.59 28.15 2.55
C ARG A 172 2.28 27.06 3.57
N PHE A 173 1.01 26.97 4.01
CA PHE A 173 0.55 25.94 4.95
C PHE A 173 0.77 24.53 4.39
N TYR A 174 0.22 24.23 3.21
CA TYR A 174 0.36 22.90 2.60
C TYR A 174 1.81 22.57 2.26
N ALA A 175 2.59 23.54 1.78
CA ALA A 175 4.01 23.35 1.50
C ALA A 175 4.80 22.97 2.75
N ALA A 176 4.47 23.56 3.92
CA ALA A 176 5.12 23.21 5.17
C ALA A 176 4.85 21.75 5.58
N GLU A 177 3.59 21.31 5.55
CA GLU A 177 3.21 19.92 5.89
C GLU A 177 3.80 18.90 4.91
N ILE A 178 3.76 19.20 3.61
CA ILE A 178 4.40 18.38 2.57
C ILE A 178 5.90 18.30 2.82
N THR A 179 6.55 19.41 3.19
CA THR A 179 7.99 19.42 3.47
C THR A 179 8.33 18.55 4.68
N LEU A 180 7.52 18.57 5.73
CA LEU A 180 7.69 17.69 6.90
C LEU A 180 7.54 16.22 6.53
N ALA A 181 6.52 15.88 5.73
CA ALA A 181 6.35 14.52 5.21
C ALA A 181 7.57 14.06 4.39
N LEU A 182 8.05 14.91 3.47
CA LEU A 182 9.22 14.60 2.65
C LEU A 182 10.49 14.44 3.49
N LEU A 183 10.71 15.30 4.49
CA LEU A 183 11.84 15.18 5.41
C LEU A 183 11.82 13.84 6.15
N TYR A 184 10.64 13.44 6.66
CA TYR A 184 10.43 12.15 7.30
C TYR A 184 10.76 10.96 6.38
N LEU A 185 10.30 11.01 5.12
CA LEU A 185 10.56 9.97 4.11
C LEU A 185 12.05 9.93 3.72
N HIS A 186 12.65 11.09 3.44
CA HIS A 186 14.05 11.20 3.06
C HIS A 186 14.99 10.75 4.18
N GLY A 187 14.65 11.03 5.44
CA GLY A 187 15.38 10.51 6.61
C GLY A 187 15.38 8.98 6.71
N ARG A 188 14.48 8.29 5.99
CA ARG A 188 14.41 6.82 5.87
C ARG A 188 14.93 6.31 4.52
N GLY A 189 15.52 7.18 3.69
CA GLY A 189 16.01 6.83 2.36
C GLY A 189 14.90 6.56 1.34
N ILE A 190 13.67 7.03 1.61
CA ILE A 190 12.51 6.82 0.73
C ILE A 190 12.26 8.09 -0.09
N MET A 191 12.24 7.96 -1.41
CA MET A 191 11.82 9.03 -2.31
C MET A 191 10.38 8.79 -2.77
N HIS A 192 9.48 9.79 -2.60
CA HIS A 192 8.08 9.68 -3.01
C HIS A 192 7.91 9.49 -4.54
N ARG A 193 8.70 10.21 -5.35
CA ARG A 193 8.76 10.16 -6.83
C ARG A 193 7.49 10.51 -7.63
N ASP A 194 6.31 10.54 -7.02
CA ASP A 194 5.05 10.96 -7.67
C ASP A 194 4.35 12.08 -6.88
N LEU A 195 5.12 13.06 -6.40
CA LEU A 195 4.52 14.18 -5.66
C LEU A 195 3.79 15.10 -6.65
N LYS A 196 2.46 15.16 -6.52
CA LYS A 196 1.56 16.00 -7.31
C LYS A 196 0.32 16.34 -6.48
N LEU A 197 -0.41 17.38 -6.85
CA LEU A 197 -1.60 17.84 -6.13
C LEU A 197 -2.68 16.75 -5.99
N GLY A 198 -2.75 15.80 -6.93
CA GLY A 198 -3.68 14.68 -6.88
C GLY A 198 -3.35 13.64 -5.80
N ASN A 199 -2.11 13.62 -5.30
CA ASN A 199 -1.63 12.68 -4.27
C ASN A 199 -1.53 13.34 -2.88
N VAL A 200 -1.95 14.59 -2.74
CA VAL A 200 -2.11 15.27 -1.45
C VAL A 200 -3.58 15.23 -1.08
N LEU A 201 -3.91 14.54 0.00
CA LEU A 201 -5.28 14.42 0.50
C LEU A 201 -5.48 15.36 1.68
N LEU A 202 -6.67 15.95 1.78
CA LEU A 202 -7.02 16.91 2.81
C LEU A 202 -7.99 16.29 3.82
N ASP A 203 -7.75 16.55 5.09
CA ASP A 203 -8.76 16.37 6.14
C ASP A 203 -9.84 17.46 6.05
N CYS A 204 -11.01 17.19 6.65
CA CYS A 204 -12.14 18.11 6.69
C CYS A 204 -12.21 18.89 8.00
#